data_AF-A0A853FJD4-F1
#
_entry.id   AF-A0A853FJD4-F1
#
_cell.length_a   1.000
_cell.length_b   1.000
_cell.length_c   1.000
_cell.angle_alpha   90.00
_cell.angle_beta   90.00
_cell.angle_gamma   90.00
#
_symmetry.space_group_name_H-M   'P 1'
#
loop_
_entity.id
_entity.type
_entity.pdbx_description
1 polymer ?
#
loop_
_entity_poly.entity_id
_entity_poly.type
_entity_poly.pdbx_seq_one_letter_code
_entity_poly.pdbx_strand_id
1 'polypeptide(L)'
;MVFDLRGALLKKAEVESARLDDFEFRLRARTMRLLAPLLGVEAEDLVARIAVEPDEAILASLPETARAWYEEARTEVRRQLIEERGDPTPYKLA
;
A
#
# COMPACT_ATOMS: atom_id res chain seq x y z
N MET A 1 37.27 -5.08 -17.90
CA MET A 1 35.83 -5.36 -17.73
C MET A 1 35.10 -4.05 -17.93
N VAL A 2 34.21 -3.95 -18.92
CA VAL A 2 33.38 -2.75 -19.11
C VAL A 2 32.19 -2.88 -18.17
N PHE A 3 31.98 -1.89 -17.31
CA PHE A 3 30.83 -1.86 -16.40
C PHE A 3 29.57 -1.54 -17.21
N ASP A 4 28.62 -2.47 -17.28
CA ASP A 4 27.32 -2.25 -17.91
C ASP A 4 26.42 -1.42 -16.98
N LEU A 5 26.59 -0.10 -17.06
CA LEU A 5 25.80 0.87 -16.31
C LEU A 5 24.30 0.76 -16.65
N ARG A 6 23.95 0.46 -17.91
CA ARG A 6 22.55 0.38 -18.34
C ARG A 6 21.84 -0.81 -17.69
N GLY A 7 22.45 -2.00 -17.75
CA GLY A 7 21.91 -3.19 -17.10
C GLY A 7 21.77 -3.01 -15.59
N ALA A 8 22.77 -2.37 -14.95
CA ALA A 8 22.71 -2.07 -13.52
C ALA A 8 21.57 -1.11 -13.15
N LEU A 9 21.34 -0.06 -13.95
CA LEU A 9 20.26 0.90 -13.72
C LEU A 9 18.87 0.29 -13.93
N LEU A 10 18.70 -0.55 -14.96
CA LEU A 10 17.44 -1.26 -15.21
C LEU A 10 17.07 -2.20 -14.06
N LYS A 11 18.04 -3.02 -13.61
CA LYS A 11 17.83 -3.93 -12.49
C LYS A 11 17.48 -3.19 -11.19
N LYS A 12 18.12 -2.03 -10.96
CA LYS A 12 17.78 -1.17 -9.81
C LYS A 12 16.34 -0.65 -9.91
N ALA A 13 15.90 -0.24 -11.09
CA ALA A 13 14.54 0.24 -11.31
C ALA A 13 13.50 -0.85 -11.03
N GLU A 14 13.73 -2.07 -11.52
CA GLU A 14 12.85 -3.22 -11.25
C GLU A 14 12.70 -3.51 -9.75
N VAL A 15 13.81 -3.50 -9.01
CA VAL A 15 13.82 -3.73 -7.56
C VAL A 15 13.07 -2.63 -6.81
N GLU A 16 13.26 -1.36 -7.20
CA GLU A 16 12.54 -0.24 -6.58
C GLU A 16 11.04 -0.29 -6.89
N SER A 17 10.64 -0.62 -8.12
CA SER A 17 9.22 -0.81 -8.47
C SER A 17 8.59 -1.93 -7.64
N ALA A 18 9.23 -3.10 -7.55
CA ALA A 18 8.73 -4.21 -6.75
C ALA A 18 8.63 -3.86 -5.25
N ARG A 19 9.56 -3.06 -4.73
CA ARG A 19 9.54 -2.58 -3.34
C ARG A 19 8.37 -1.63 -3.09
N LEU A 20 8.08 -0.73 -4.03
CA LEU A 20 6.94 0.18 -3.96
C LEU A 20 5.62 -0.57 -4.02
N ASP A 21 5.49 -1.51 -4.95
CA ASP A 21 4.27 -2.32 -5.12
C ASP A 21 3.99 -3.19 -3.88
N ASP A 22 5.01 -3.83 -3.29
CA ASP A 22 4.87 -4.60 -2.03
C ASP A 22 4.49 -3.71 -0.85
N PHE A 23 5.05 -2.49 -0.76
CA PHE A 23 4.67 -1.54 0.28
C PHE A 23 3.21 -1.10 0.12
N GLU A 24 2.80 -0.75 -1.09
CA GLU A 24 1.43 -0.32 -1.39
C GLU A 24 0.44 -1.44 -1.09
N PHE A 25 0.71 -2.67 -1.54
CA PHE A 25 -0.15 -3.81 -1.25
C PHE A 25 -0.33 -4.03 0.25
N ARG A 26 0.75 -3.94 1.03
CA ARG A 26 0.69 -4.11 2.50
C ARG A 26 -0.05 -2.97 3.18
N LEU A 27 0.13 -1.74 2.72
CA LEU A 27 -0.62 -0.58 3.18
C LEU A 27 -2.11 -0.83 2.97
N ARG A 28 -2.52 -1.13 1.74
CA ARG A 28 -3.91 -1.41 1.39
C ARG A 28 -4.50 -2.54 2.23
N ALA A 29 -3.82 -3.70 2.27
CA ALA A 29 -4.31 -4.86 3.01
C ALA A 29 -4.47 -4.60 4.51
N ARG A 30 -3.48 -3.96 5.16
CA ARG A 30 -3.53 -3.68 6.60
C ARG A 30 -4.57 -2.60 6.93
N THR A 31 -4.73 -1.59 6.06
CA THR A 31 -5.79 -0.59 6.19
C THR A 31 -7.18 -1.23 6.13
N MET A 32 -7.43 -2.11 5.15
CA MET A 32 -8.71 -2.81 5.05
C MET A 32 -8.98 -3.69 6.28
N ARG A 33 -7.96 -4.38 6.83
CA ARG A 33 -8.11 -5.16 8.06
C ARG A 33 -8.48 -4.30 9.28
N LEU A 34 -7.94 -3.09 9.39
CA LEU A 34 -8.30 -2.16 10.48
C LEU A 34 -9.70 -1.56 10.29
N LEU A 35 -10.12 -1.36 9.05
CA LEU A 35 -11.42 -0.79 8.73
C LEU A 35 -12.57 -1.77 8.94
N ALA A 36 -12.38 -3.05 8.63
CA ALA A 36 -13.39 -4.10 8.71
C ALA A 36 -14.17 -4.17 10.05
N PRO A 37 -13.52 -4.19 11.24
CA PRO A 37 -14.25 -4.21 12.52
C PRO A 37 -15.08 -2.95 12.77
N LEU A 38 -14.69 -1.79 12.23
CA LEU A 38 -15.45 -0.54 12.35
C LEU A 38 -16.75 -0.58 11.52
N LEU A 39 -16.76 -1.38 10.46
CA LEU A 39 -17.90 -1.58 9.57
C LEU A 39 -18.76 -2.80 9.96
N GLY A 40 -18.31 -3.61 10.93
CA GLY A 40 -18.98 -4.85 11.30
C GLY A 40 -18.96 -5.91 10.21
N VAL A 41 -17.91 -5.93 9.38
CA VAL A 41 -17.71 -6.92 8.32
C VAL A 41 -16.47 -7.77 8.59
N GLU A 42 -16.38 -8.92 7.93
CA GLU A 42 -15.18 -9.77 7.99
C GLU A 42 -14.00 -9.11 7.27
N ALA A 43 -12.81 -9.18 7.88
CA ALA A 43 -11.62 -8.54 7.34
C ALA A 43 -11.16 -9.18 6.03
N GLU A 44 -11.27 -10.50 5.93
CA GLU A 44 -10.92 -11.29 4.75
C GLU A 44 -11.73 -10.87 3.52
N ASP A 45 -13.04 -10.61 3.68
CA ASP A 45 -13.91 -10.18 2.59
C ASP A 45 -13.48 -8.81 2.05
N LEU A 46 -13.16 -7.87 2.94
CA LEU A 46 -12.73 -6.54 2.54
C LEU A 46 -11.32 -6.54 1.93
N VAL A 47 -10.41 -7.35 2.47
CA VAL A 47 -9.05 -7.50 1.94
C VAL A 47 -9.07 -8.18 0.58
N ALA A 48 -9.91 -9.18 0.35
CA ALA A 48 -9.98 -9.88 -0.94
C ALA A 48 -10.29 -8.93 -2.10
N ARG A 49 -11.08 -7.87 -1.85
CA ARG A 49 -11.46 -6.88 -2.87
C ARG A 49 -10.29 -6.07 -3.41
N ILE A 50 -9.24 -5.83 -2.61
CA ILE A 50 -8.09 -5.02 -3.05
C ILE A 50 -7.34 -5.62 -4.25
N ALA A 51 -7.49 -6.93 -4.47
CA ALA A 51 -6.87 -7.66 -5.57
C ALA A 51 -7.50 -7.34 -6.94
N VAL A 52 -8.76 -6.89 -6.96
CA VAL A 52 -9.56 -6.71 -8.18
C VAL A 52 -10.13 -5.31 -8.32
N GLU A 53 -10.18 -4.53 -7.24
CA GLU A 53 -10.75 -3.19 -7.21
C GLU A 53 -9.73 -2.17 -6.65
N PRO A 54 -9.73 -0.91 -7.17
CA PRO A 54 -9.05 0.20 -6.51
C PRO A 54 -9.78 0.59 -5.22
N ASP A 55 -9.06 1.22 -4.29
CA ASP A 55 -9.60 1.58 -2.97
C ASP A 55 -10.80 2.53 -3.09
N GLU A 56 -10.82 3.45 -4.06
CA GLU A 56 -11.94 4.35 -4.28
C GLU A 56 -13.23 3.62 -4.66
N ALA A 57 -13.15 2.54 -5.45
CA ALA A 57 -14.30 1.72 -5.81
C ALA A 57 -14.81 0.92 -4.60
N ILE A 58 -13.88 0.41 -3.79
CA ILE A 58 -14.23 -0.28 -2.54
C ILE A 58 -14.96 0.70 -1.61
N LEU A 59 -14.39 1.88 -1.37
CA LEU A 59 -14.97 2.90 -0.49
C LEU A 59 -16.32 3.42 -0.99
N ALA A 60 -16.53 3.53 -2.30
CA ALA A 60 -17.81 3.97 -2.88
C ALA A 60 -18.96 2.98 -2.60
N SER A 61 -18.65 1.71 -2.32
CA SER A 61 -19.64 0.68 -1.94
C SER A 61 -19.94 0.62 -0.44
N LEU A 62 -19.21 1.38 0.37
CA LEU A 62 -19.31 1.39 1.83
C LEU A 62 -20.09 2.62 2.32
N PRO A 63 -20.56 2.63 3.58
CA PRO A 63 -21.18 3.82 4.17
C PRO A 63 -20.24 5.03 4.13
N GLU A 64 -20.79 6.23 3.99
CA GLU A 64 -20.00 7.48 3.91
C GLU A 64 -19.01 7.65 5.08
N THR A 65 -19.40 7.19 6.28
CA THR A 65 -18.54 7.22 7.48
C THR A 65 -17.25 6.42 7.32
N ALA A 66 -17.24 5.42 6.44
CA ALA A 66 -16.07 4.58 6.16
C ALA A 66 -14.90 5.39 5.60
N ARG A 67 -15.16 6.48 4.86
CA ARG A 67 -14.11 7.30 4.24
C ARG A 67 -13.23 7.99 5.30
N ALA A 68 -13.84 8.54 6.35
CA ALA A 68 -13.10 9.16 7.44
C ALA A 68 -12.23 8.13 8.19
N TRP A 69 -12.81 6.97 8.53
CA TRP A 69 -12.08 5.88 9.19
C TRP A 69 -10.98 5.30 8.32
N TYR A 70 -11.18 5.21 7.01
CA TYR A 70 -10.18 4.76 6.06
C TYR A 70 -8.96 5.69 6.05
N GLU A 71 -9.15 7.01 5.98
CA GLU A 71 -8.03 7.96 5.95
C GLU A 71 -7.21 7.93 7.25
N GLU A 72 -7.89 7.82 8.39
CA GLU A 72 -7.25 7.66 9.70
C GLU A 72 -6.47 6.35 9.78
N ALA A 73 -7.10 5.23 9.42
CA ALA A 73 -6.46 3.91 9.41
C ALA A 73 -5.28 3.85 8.43
N ARG A 74 -5.40 4.47 7.26
CA ARG A 74 -4.35 4.55 6.24
C ARG A 74 -3.15 5.35 6.73
N THR A 75 -3.39 6.47 7.39
CA THR A 75 -2.32 7.29 7.98
C THR A 75 -1.56 6.52 9.05
N GLU A 76 -2.28 5.84 9.95
CA GLU A 76 -1.68 5.04 11.02
C GLU A 76 -0.91 3.84 10.46
N VAL A 77 -1.48 3.09 9.53
CA VAL A 77 -0.80 1.96 8.88
C VAL A 77 0.44 2.40 8.14
N ARG A 78 0.39 3.53 7.44
CA ARG A 78 1.55 4.08 6.74
C ARG A 78 2.69 4.37 7.72
N ARG A 79 2.38 4.99 8.87
CA ARG A 79 3.36 5.25 9.93
C ARG A 79 3.99 3.94 10.43
N GLN A 80 3.17 2.95 10.78
CA GLN A 80 3.63 1.63 11.24
C GLN A 80 4.52 0.93 10.19
N LEU A 81 4.12 0.94 8.91
CA LEU A 81 4.89 0.29 7.85
C LEU A 81 6.23 0.98 7.59
N ILE A 82 6.30 2.31 7.71
CA ILE A 82 7.56 3.06 7.63
C ILE A 82 8.48 2.70 8.81
N GLU A 83 7.93 2.60 10.02
CA GLU A 83 8.70 2.16 11.21
C GLU A 83 9.21 0.72 11.06
N GLU A 84 8.40 -0.18 10.52
CA GLU A 84 8.73 -1.61 10.37
C GLU A 84 9.68 -1.91 9.21
N ARG A 85 9.58 -1.17 8.08
CA ARG A 85 10.23 -1.54 6.81
C ARG A 85 11.06 -0.42 6.18
N GLY A 86 11.06 0.76 6.77
CA GLY A 86 11.68 1.96 6.22
C GLY A 86 10.78 2.70 5.24
N ASP A 87 11.16 3.94 4.94
CA ASP A 87 10.41 4.80 4.03
C ASP A 87 10.42 4.22 2.59
N PRO A 88 9.25 3.98 1.98
CA PRO A 88 9.16 3.55 0.59
C PRO A 88 9.60 4.63 -0.40
N THR A 89 9.61 5.91 0.00
CA THR A 89 9.88 7.04 -0.89
C THR A 89 11.26 6.88 -1.54
N PRO A 90 11.35 6.83 -2.88
CA PRO A 90 12.63 6.75 -3.55
C PRO A 90 13.48 7.96 -3.17
N TYR A 91 14.75 7.74 -2.81
CA TYR A 91 15.69 8.85 -2.68
C TYR A 91 15.73 9.59 -4.02
N LYS A 92 15.23 10.83 -4.05
CA LYS A 92 15.45 11.72 -5.19
C LYS A 92 16.95 11.85 -5.36
N LEU A 93 17.48 11.33 -6.46
CA LEU A 93 18.82 11.68 -6.91
C LEU A 93 18.76 13.18 -7.23
N ALA A 94 19.28 13.99 -6.31
CA ALA A 94 19.54 15.41 -6.54
C ALA A 94 20.68 15.58 -7.54
#